data_AF-A0A6M3MET1-F1
#
_entry.id   AF-A0A6M3MET1-F1
#
_cell.length_a   1.000
_cell.length_b   1.000
_cell.length_c   1.000
_cell.angle_alpha   90.00
_cell.angle_beta   90.00
_cell.angle_gamma   90.00
#
_symmetry.space_group_name_H-M   'P 1'
#
loop_
_entity.id
_entity.type
_entity.pdbx_description
1 polymer ?
#
loop_
_entity_poly.entity_id
_entity_poly.type
_entity_poly.pdbx_seq_one_letter_code
_entity_poly.pdbx_strand_id
1 'polypeptide(L)'
;MTANIDPKNALLYPEVLPEAITTTASTSGASIAAYGAFSPYVIAFNNLITNQDNAILIRLDNDSGHGALESVTGARPPQRPYEPLDILCENSLDLWAVGTGTSYAAFTMKITKLTILEKIRYGLALTPEENELSNQFEVYKQFIAGRLKLIESNQFKKIVEVAKVISPTAGSTTTIGKKINVKNGEKAVLLSIGANALGYSGPGGNDTYIVINRDVSYTTYAKLDYKAMPADGYQLPMYIPAINQMEVTVENTTALTDFPIIYRYGIADLTILEKIRWGLTNQMSTEDDVIASEYDLHKAVEAGVM
;
A
#
# COMPACT_ATOMS: atom_id res chain seq x y z
N MET A 1 5.66 -19.83 1.61
CA MET A 1 5.99 -18.79 0.62
C MET A 1 6.14 -17.51 1.41
N THR A 2 7.20 -16.74 1.20
CA THR A 2 7.42 -15.48 1.93
C THR A 2 6.57 -14.41 1.28
N ALA A 3 5.95 -13.52 2.06
CA ALA A 3 5.33 -12.31 1.52
C ALA A 3 6.34 -11.56 0.63
N ASN A 4 5.87 -11.00 -0.47
CA ASN A 4 6.65 -10.26 -1.44
C ASN A 4 6.90 -8.80 -1.03
N ILE A 5 6.24 -8.34 0.04
CA ILE A 5 6.47 -7.04 0.67
C ILE A 5 7.07 -7.24 2.06
N ASP A 6 7.99 -6.35 2.42
CA ASP A 6 8.39 -6.14 3.82
C ASP A 6 7.85 -4.78 4.28
N PRO A 7 6.86 -4.74 5.20
CA PRO A 7 6.34 -3.50 5.76
C PRO A 7 7.40 -2.59 6.37
N LYS A 8 8.55 -3.15 6.79
CA LYS A 8 9.68 -2.39 7.35
C LYS A 8 10.42 -1.56 6.29
N ASN A 9 10.21 -1.85 5.01
CA ASN A 9 10.75 -1.06 3.91
C ASN A 9 9.93 0.20 3.61
N ALA A 10 8.73 0.36 4.20
CA ALA A 10 8.03 1.64 4.15
C ALA A 10 8.87 2.71 4.87
N LEU A 11 8.86 3.94 4.36
CA LEU A 11 9.71 5.02 4.84
C LEU A 11 8.96 6.36 4.88
N LEU A 12 8.05 6.57 3.94
CA LEU A 12 7.39 7.84 3.67
C LEU A 12 5.91 7.75 4.08
N TYR A 13 5.68 7.56 5.38
CA TYR A 13 4.35 7.26 5.95
C TYR A 13 3.32 8.40 5.83
N PRO A 14 2.03 8.10 5.70
CA PRO A 14 1.47 6.77 5.51
C PRO A 14 1.75 6.25 4.10
N GLU A 15 1.95 4.95 3.98
CA GLU A 15 2.04 4.27 2.69
C GLU A 15 0.95 3.23 2.56
N VAL A 16 0.42 3.03 1.36
CA VAL A 16 -0.52 1.95 1.08
C VAL A 16 0.15 1.01 0.10
N LEU A 17 0.60 -0.14 0.60
CA LEU A 17 1.38 -1.10 -0.17
C LEU A 17 0.47 -2.20 -0.73
N PRO A 18 0.55 -2.47 -2.05
CA PRO A 18 -0.20 -3.52 -2.71
C PRO A 18 0.51 -4.86 -2.62
N GLU A 19 -0.21 -5.94 -2.37
CA GLU A 19 0.26 -7.32 -2.51
C GLU A 19 -0.65 -8.08 -3.47
N ALA A 20 -0.07 -9.00 -4.26
CA ALA A 20 -0.82 -9.93 -5.09
C ALA A 20 -0.07 -11.27 -5.13
N ILE A 21 -0.73 -12.35 -4.71
CA ILE A 21 -0.13 -13.67 -4.49
C ILE A 21 -1.06 -14.78 -4.99
N THR A 22 -0.49 -15.76 -5.67
CA THR A 22 -1.12 -17.05 -5.95
C THR A 22 -0.64 -18.10 -4.95
N THR A 23 -1.57 -18.75 -4.25
CA THR A 23 -1.27 -19.77 -3.23
C THR A 23 -2.16 -21.00 -3.42
N THR A 24 -1.59 -22.20 -3.30
CA THR A 24 -2.39 -23.43 -3.21
C THR A 24 -3.00 -23.55 -1.82
N ALA A 25 -4.33 -23.53 -1.73
CA ALA A 25 -5.06 -23.65 -0.47
C ALA A 25 -4.85 -25.04 0.16
N SER A 26 -4.95 -25.11 1.49
CA SER A 26 -4.93 -26.37 2.22
C SER A 26 -6.07 -26.42 3.24
N THR A 27 -6.52 -27.63 3.58
CA THR A 27 -7.63 -27.81 4.53
C THR A 27 -7.30 -27.32 5.94
N SER A 28 -6.01 -27.31 6.31
CA SER A 28 -5.52 -26.75 7.58
C SER A 28 -5.22 -25.24 7.49
N GLY A 29 -5.32 -24.64 6.31
CA GLY A 29 -4.86 -23.29 6.01
C GLY A 29 -3.45 -23.26 5.43
N ALA A 30 -3.32 -22.59 4.29
CA ALA A 30 -2.04 -22.24 3.67
C ALA A 30 -1.82 -20.73 3.82
N SER A 31 -0.68 -20.32 4.37
CA SER A 31 -0.36 -18.89 4.52
C SER A 31 -0.19 -18.25 3.14
N ILE A 32 -0.95 -17.18 2.91
CA ILE A 32 -0.82 -16.28 1.77
C ILE A 32 0.26 -15.25 2.09
N ALA A 33 0.12 -14.57 3.23
CA ALA A 33 1.07 -13.58 3.72
C ALA A 33 1.09 -13.61 5.24
N ALA A 34 2.25 -13.29 5.81
CA ALA A 34 2.47 -13.25 7.25
C ALA A 34 3.44 -12.13 7.57
N TYR A 35 3.03 -11.20 8.42
CA TYR A 35 3.84 -10.07 8.87
C TYR A 35 3.81 -10.03 10.39
N GLY A 36 4.99 -9.84 10.98
CA GLY A 36 5.14 -9.77 12.42
C GLY A 36 6.25 -8.80 12.83
N ALA A 37 6.16 -8.33 14.07
CA ALA A 37 7.18 -7.46 14.69
C ALA A 37 7.49 -6.22 13.84
N PHE A 38 6.43 -5.53 13.38
CA PHE A 38 6.52 -4.30 12.60
C PHE A 38 6.35 -3.02 13.45
N SER A 39 6.28 -3.15 14.78
CA SER A 39 6.45 -2.01 15.71
C SER A 39 7.73 -1.22 15.38
N PRO A 40 7.73 0.13 15.45
CA PRO A 40 6.69 1.01 16.00
C PRO A 40 5.56 1.38 15.01
N TYR A 41 5.49 0.75 13.85
CA TYR A 41 4.44 0.97 12.85
C TYR A 41 3.23 0.10 13.14
N VAL A 42 2.09 0.50 12.59
CA VAL A 42 0.90 -0.35 12.50
C VAL A 42 0.53 -0.60 11.06
N ILE A 43 -0.18 -1.70 10.83
CA ILE A 43 -0.76 -2.05 9.54
C ILE A 43 -2.28 -1.97 9.69
N ALA A 44 -2.93 -1.22 8.82
CA ALA A 44 -4.35 -1.44 8.56
C ALA A 44 -4.48 -2.27 7.29
N PHE A 45 -5.24 -3.35 7.37
CA PHE A 45 -5.61 -4.18 6.22
C PHE A 45 -6.83 -3.53 5.57
N ASN A 46 -6.58 -2.83 4.46
CA ASN A 46 -7.56 -1.91 3.90
C ASN A 46 -8.43 -2.57 2.84
N ASN A 47 -7.87 -3.49 2.04
CA ASN A 47 -8.53 -3.92 0.81
C ASN A 47 -8.28 -5.40 0.61
N LEU A 48 -9.29 -6.15 0.14
CA LEU A 48 -9.12 -7.54 -0.27
C LEU A 48 -9.79 -7.80 -1.62
N ILE A 49 -9.12 -8.60 -2.44
CA ILE A 49 -9.52 -9.04 -3.76
C ILE A 49 -9.20 -10.51 -3.83
N THR A 50 -10.17 -11.37 -4.14
CA THR A 50 -9.90 -12.80 -4.37
C THR A 50 -10.64 -13.35 -5.57
N ASN A 51 -10.20 -14.49 -6.08
CA ASN A 51 -10.98 -15.25 -7.06
C ASN A 51 -12.28 -15.79 -6.46
N GLN A 52 -13.23 -16.11 -7.34
CA GLN A 52 -14.46 -16.81 -7.00
C GLN A 52 -14.19 -18.32 -6.90
N ASP A 53 -14.28 -18.89 -5.70
CA ASP A 53 -14.16 -20.33 -5.49
C ASP A 53 -14.97 -20.82 -4.27
N ASN A 54 -15.90 -21.75 -4.50
CA ASN A 54 -16.72 -22.34 -3.43
C ASN A 54 -15.91 -23.25 -2.49
N ALA A 55 -14.73 -23.68 -2.89
CA ALA A 55 -13.86 -24.56 -2.11
C ALA A 55 -12.80 -23.78 -1.31
N ILE A 56 -12.77 -22.45 -1.38
CA ILE A 56 -11.77 -21.60 -0.71
C ILE A 56 -12.44 -20.58 0.22
N LEU A 57 -11.92 -20.52 1.44
CA LEU A 57 -12.16 -19.49 2.44
C LEU A 57 -10.89 -18.70 2.70
N ILE A 58 -11.03 -17.38 2.82
CA ILE A 58 -9.97 -16.49 3.26
C ILE A 58 -10.14 -16.20 4.74
N ARG A 59 -9.05 -16.37 5.48
CA ARG A 59 -8.99 -16.04 6.91
C ARG A 59 -7.90 -15.01 7.16
N LEU A 60 -8.21 -13.96 7.92
CA LEU A 60 -7.23 -13.02 8.46
C LEU A 60 -7.14 -13.23 9.97
N ASP A 61 -5.92 -13.46 10.47
CA ASP A 61 -5.59 -13.49 11.88
C ASP A 61 -4.80 -12.22 12.23
N ASN A 62 -5.05 -11.62 13.39
CA ASN A 62 -4.34 -10.43 13.88
C ASN A 62 -4.03 -10.54 15.38
N ASP A 63 -3.64 -9.42 16.01
CA ASP A 63 -3.28 -9.36 17.44
C ASP A 63 -4.41 -9.81 18.37
N SER A 64 -5.67 -9.72 17.94
CA SER A 64 -6.83 -10.16 18.72
C SER A 64 -7.09 -11.67 18.63
N GLY A 65 -6.31 -12.38 17.80
CA GLY A 65 -6.40 -13.82 17.60
C GLY A 65 -6.92 -14.21 16.22
N HIS A 66 -7.50 -15.41 16.15
CA HIS A 66 -7.93 -16.00 14.89
C HIS A 66 -9.25 -15.39 14.39
N GLY A 67 -9.37 -15.25 13.06
CA GLY A 67 -10.64 -14.97 12.40
C GLY A 67 -11.13 -13.52 12.52
N ALA A 68 -10.21 -12.54 12.55
CA ALA A 68 -10.55 -11.13 12.37
C ALA A 68 -11.32 -10.88 11.06
N LEU A 69 -11.10 -11.74 10.06
CA LEU A 69 -11.94 -11.91 8.88
C LEU A 69 -12.06 -13.40 8.57
N GLU A 70 -13.27 -13.87 8.26
CA GLU A 70 -13.52 -15.17 7.62
C GLU A 70 -14.49 -14.98 6.46
N SER A 71 -14.07 -15.30 5.24
CA SER A 71 -14.86 -15.02 4.04
C SER A 71 -14.74 -16.14 3.03
N VAL A 72 -15.85 -16.84 2.78
CA VAL A 72 -15.96 -17.80 1.67
C VAL A 72 -15.92 -17.03 0.35
N THR A 73 -15.11 -17.50 -0.60
CA THR A 73 -14.87 -16.75 -1.83
C THR A 73 -15.87 -17.05 -2.96
N GLY A 74 -16.69 -18.08 -2.82
CA GLY A 74 -17.63 -18.55 -3.84
C GLY A 74 -18.70 -17.56 -4.31
N ALA A 75 -19.03 -16.57 -3.48
CA ALA A 75 -20.00 -15.51 -3.81
C ALA A 75 -19.35 -14.27 -4.44
N ARG A 76 -18.01 -14.23 -4.56
CA ARG A 76 -17.30 -13.05 -5.09
C ARG A 76 -17.38 -13.01 -6.62
N PRO A 77 -17.40 -11.83 -7.25
CA PRO A 77 -17.41 -11.72 -8.71
C PRO A 77 -16.09 -12.19 -9.32
N PRO A 78 -16.10 -12.86 -10.49
CA PRO A 78 -14.88 -13.37 -11.11
C PRO A 78 -13.90 -12.27 -11.49
N GLN A 79 -14.38 -11.04 -11.77
CA GLN A 79 -13.57 -9.86 -12.09
C GLN A 79 -12.68 -9.39 -10.94
N ARG A 80 -12.95 -9.88 -9.72
CA ARG A 80 -12.26 -9.56 -8.48
C ARG A 80 -12.26 -8.04 -8.22
N PRO A 81 -13.44 -7.43 -8.02
CA PRO A 81 -13.52 -6.04 -7.65
C PRO A 81 -12.92 -5.81 -6.25
N TYR A 82 -12.52 -4.58 -6.01
CA TYR A 82 -12.03 -4.13 -4.73
C TYR A 82 -13.12 -4.16 -3.64
N GLU A 83 -12.83 -4.81 -2.51
CA GLU A 83 -13.66 -4.77 -1.30
C GLU A 83 -12.97 -3.94 -0.19
N PRO A 84 -13.57 -2.82 0.27
CA PRO A 84 -13.04 -2.03 1.38
C PRO A 84 -13.14 -2.77 2.72
N LEU A 85 -12.06 -2.70 3.48
CA LEU A 85 -11.87 -3.19 4.84
C LEU A 85 -11.12 -2.12 5.64
N ASP A 86 -11.15 -2.20 6.96
CA ASP A 86 -10.35 -1.34 7.85
C ASP A 86 -10.05 -2.14 9.13
N ILE A 87 -9.20 -3.17 8.97
CA ILE A 87 -8.82 -4.05 10.09
C ILE A 87 -7.42 -3.64 10.56
N LEU A 88 -7.34 -3.11 11.78
CA LEU A 88 -6.08 -2.72 12.40
C LEU A 88 -5.31 -3.94 12.92
N CYS A 89 -4.00 -3.92 12.68
CA CYS A 89 -3.01 -4.88 13.15
C CYS A 89 -1.84 -4.09 13.75
N GLU A 90 -1.58 -4.26 15.05
CA GLU A 90 -0.56 -3.57 15.82
C GLU A 90 0.81 -4.26 15.73
N ASN A 91 0.86 -5.59 15.78
CA ASN A 91 2.12 -6.35 15.80
C ASN A 91 2.13 -7.57 14.87
N SER A 92 0.96 -8.11 14.52
CA SER A 92 0.85 -9.29 13.66
C SER A 92 -0.32 -9.22 12.68
N LEU A 93 -0.09 -9.70 11.47
CA LEU A 93 -1.09 -9.90 10.43
C LEU A 93 -0.76 -11.17 9.66
N ASP A 94 -1.64 -12.17 9.71
CA ASP A 94 -1.50 -13.39 8.94
C ASP A 94 -2.74 -13.65 8.08
N LEU A 95 -2.56 -13.73 6.77
CA LEU A 95 -3.61 -14.01 5.80
C LEU A 95 -3.47 -15.45 5.30
N TRP A 96 -4.58 -16.19 5.28
CA TRP A 96 -4.61 -17.63 4.99
C TRP A 96 -5.66 -17.98 3.92
N ALA A 97 -5.32 -18.95 3.07
CA ALA A 97 -6.25 -19.66 2.21
C ALA A 97 -6.58 -21.04 2.82
N VAL A 98 -7.84 -21.24 3.20
CA VAL A 98 -8.34 -22.49 3.80
C VAL A 98 -9.23 -23.20 2.78
N GLY A 99 -8.98 -24.49 2.54
CA GLY A 99 -9.79 -25.31 1.64
C GLY A 99 -8.96 -26.08 0.60
N THR A 100 -9.49 -26.23 -0.61
CA THR A 100 -8.82 -26.95 -1.70
C THR A 100 -8.84 -26.13 -2.99
N GLY A 101 -7.74 -26.16 -3.75
CA GLY A 101 -7.62 -25.42 -5.01
C GLY A 101 -6.54 -24.35 -4.99
N THR A 102 -6.59 -23.45 -5.98
CA THR A 102 -5.65 -22.32 -6.09
C THR A 102 -6.37 -21.03 -5.72
N SER A 103 -5.86 -20.36 -4.69
CA SER A 103 -6.28 -19.04 -4.27
C SER A 103 -5.46 -17.98 -5.02
N TYR A 104 -6.16 -17.00 -5.55
CA TYR A 104 -5.60 -15.77 -6.10
C TYR A 104 -6.05 -14.64 -5.20
N ALA A 105 -5.14 -14.05 -4.45
CA ALA A 105 -5.45 -12.99 -3.50
C ALA A 105 -4.61 -11.75 -3.79
N ALA A 106 -5.25 -10.60 -3.86
CA ALA A 106 -4.60 -9.30 -3.85
C ALA A 106 -5.20 -8.43 -2.74
N PHE A 107 -4.36 -7.63 -2.09
CA PHE A 107 -4.79 -6.81 -0.97
C PHE A 107 -3.89 -5.58 -0.87
N THR A 108 -4.28 -4.65 0.00
CA THR A 108 -3.43 -3.50 0.30
C THR A 108 -3.34 -3.27 1.79
N MET A 109 -2.17 -2.88 2.24
CA MET A 109 -1.88 -2.58 3.64
C MET A 109 -1.54 -1.10 3.77
N LYS A 110 -2.31 -0.34 4.55
CA LYS A 110 -1.87 0.99 4.99
C LYS A 110 -0.88 0.81 6.13
N ILE A 111 0.36 1.21 5.91
CA ILE A 111 1.41 1.23 6.91
C ILE A 111 1.57 2.67 7.40
N THR A 112 1.50 2.88 8.70
CA THR A 112 1.63 4.23 9.29
C THR A 112 2.32 4.19 10.65
N LYS A 113 2.97 5.31 11.00
CA LYS A 113 3.28 5.64 12.40
C LYS A 113 2.04 6.32 12.96
N LEU A 114 1.47 5.77 14.02
CA LEU A 114 0.26 6.34 14.62
C LEU A 114 0.54 7.73 15.18
N THR A 115 -0.20 8.72 14.70
CA THR A 115 -0.31 10.03 15.37
C THR A 115 -1.26 9.94 16.56
N ILE A 116 -1.27 10.96 17.42
CA ILE A 116 -2.23 11.05 18.53
C ILE A 116 -3.68 10.97 18.01
N LEU A 117 -3.99 11.68 16.92
CA LEU A 117 -5.31 11.59 16.28
C LEU A 117 -5.65 10.17 15.83
N GLU A 118 -4.71 9.45 15.20
CA GLU A 118 -4.95 8.07 14.77
C GLU A 118 -5.13 7.13 15.96
N LYS A 119 -4.35 7.29 17.04
CA LYS A 119 -4.55 6.53 18.29
C LYS A 119 -5.95 6.75 18.87
N ILE A 120 -6.42 8.01 18.93
CA ILE A 120 -7.77 8.35 19.38
C ILE A 120 -8.83 7.68 18.49
N ARG A 121 -8.66 7.73 17.16
CA ARG A 121 -9.60 7.12 16.20
C ARG A 121 -9.71 5.60 16.41
N TYR A 122 -8.61 4.92 16.68
CA TYR A 122 -8.58 3.48 16.91
C TYR A 122 -8.86 3.06 18.36
N GLY A 123 -9.08 4.02 19.27
CA GLY A 123 -9.33 3.73 20.69
C GLY A 123 -8.11 3.24 21.45
N LEU A 124 -6.90 3.57 21.00
CA LEU A 124 -5.63 3.20 21.63
C LEU A 124 -5.27 4.18 22.75
N ALA A 125 -4.60 3.66 23.78
CA ALA A 125 -4.14 4.48 24.91
C ALA A 125 -3.02 5.45 24.49
N LEU A 126 -3.11 6.69 24.99
CA LEU A 126 -2.06 7.70 24.85
C LEU A 126 -1.08 7.62 26.03
N THR A 127 0.19 7.84 25.76
CA THR A 127 1.22 8.05 26.79
C THR A 127 0.98 9.39 27.53
N PRO A 128 1.59 9.61 28.72
CA PRO A 128 1.47 10.89 29.42
C PRO A 128 1.87 12.10 28.56
N GLU A 129 2.97 11.99 27.82
CA GLU A 129 3.49 13.03 26.92
C GLU A 129 2.51 13.29 25.76
N GLU A 130 1.94 12.23 25.17
CA GLU A 130 0.91 12.36 24.15
C GLU A 130 -0.38 12.97 24.70
N ASN A 131 -0.74 12.73 25.97
CA ASN A 131 -1.89 13.38 26.58
C ASN A 131 -1.66 14.89 26.76
N GLU A 132 -0.45 15.31 27.16
CA GLU A 132 -0.10 16.74 27.23
C GLU A 132 -0.23 17.41 25.86
N LEU A 133 0.32 16.78 24.82
CA LEU A 133 0.25 17.28 23.45
C LEU A 133 -1.18 17.27 22.91
N SER A 134 -1.94 16.21 23.20
CA SER A 134 -3.36 16.10 22.85
C SER A 134 -4.19 17.24 23.45
N ASN A 135 -3.91 17.59 24.71
CA ASN A 135 -4.55 18.70 25.41
C ASN A 135 -4.13 20.06 24.83
N GLN A 136 -2.84 20.22 24.47
CA GLN A 136 -2.33 21.46 23.84
C GLN A 136 -3.08 21.78 22.54
N PHE A 137 -3.33 20.77 21.69
CA PHE A 137 -4.05 20.95 20.41
C PHE A 137 -5.54 20.64 20.48
N GLU A 138 -6.07 20.30 21.65
CA GLU A 138 -7.46 19.86 21.86
C GLU A 138 -7.90 18.72 20.90
N VAL A 139 -7.00 17.79 20.55
CA VAL A 139 -7.16 16.80 19.49
C VAL A 139 -8.49 16.03 19.63
N TYR A 140 -8.76 15.52 20.83
CA TYR A 140 -9.98 14.77 21.12
C TYR A 140 -11.26 15.59 20.89
N LYS A 141 -11.28 16.85 21.37
CA LYS A 141 -12.45 17.73 21.20
C LYS A 141 -12.69 18.03 19.72
N GLN A 142 -11.62 18.31 18.97
CA GLN A 142 -11.74 18.61 17.54
C GLN A 142 -12.15 17.38 16.72
N PHE A 143 -11.69 16.18 17.08
CA PHE A 143 -12.11 14.92 16.47
C PHE A 143 -13.61 14.67 16.67
N ILE A 144 -14.09 14.72 17.92
CA ILE A 144 -15.52 14.52 18.23
C ILE A 144 -16.40 15.62 17.60
N ALA A 145 -15.89 16.84 17.49
CA ALA A 145 -16.56 17.93 16.79
C ALA A 145 -16.56 17.79 15.26
N GLY A 146 -15.89 16.78 14.69
CA GLY A 146 -15.74 16.58 13.25
C GLY A 146 -14.92 17.67 12.54
N ARG A 147 -14.11 18.42 13.28
CA ARG A 147 -13.26 19.51 12.76
C ARG A 147 -11.93 19.01 12.24
N LEU A 148 -11.40 17.93 12.84
CA LEU A 148 -10.26 17.21 12.29
C LEU A 148 -10.77 16.28 11.19
N LYS A 149 -10.71 16.78 9.96
CA LYS A 149 -10.60 15.89 8.80
C LYS A 149 -9.12 15.57 8.65
N LEU A 150 -8.78 14.31 8.37
CA LEU A 150 -7.44 14.04 7.82
C LEU A 150 -7.24 15.00 6.64
N ILE A 151 -6.04 15.57 6.46
CA ILE A 151 -5.72 16.31 5.24
C ILE A 151 -5.99 15.39 4.05
N GLU A 152 -7.15 15.54 3.42
CA GLU A 152 -7.46 14.99 2.10
C GLU A 152 -6.87 15.90 1.04
N SER A 153 -5.58 16.18 1.08
CA SER A 153 -5.00 17.09 0.10
C SER A 153 -3.57 16.70 -0.25
N ASN A 154 -3.45 15.57 -0.93
CA ASN A 154 -2.57 15.57 -2.08
C ASN A 154 -3.34 16.19 -3.25
N GLN A 155 -3.35 17.52 -3.32
CA GLN A 155 -3.73 18.22 -4.54
C GLN A 155 -2.61 17.99 -5.54
N PHE A 156 -2.63 16.83 -6.18
CA PHE A 156 -1.69 16.51 -7.24
C PHE A 156 -1.76 17.61 -8.29
N LYS A 157 -0.65 18.30 -8.54
CA LYS A 157 -0.51 19.25 -9.64
C LYS A 157 -0.91 18.60 -10.96
N LYS A 158 -0.63 17.29 -11.06
CA LYS A 158 -0.92 16.47 -12.22
C LYS A 158 -1.11 15.02 -11.80
N ILE A 159 -2.10 14.36 -12.40
CA ILE A 159 -2.21 12.90 -12.41
C ILE A 159 -1.93 12.42 -13.83
N VAL A 160 -1.07 11.43 -13.97
CA VAL A 160 -0.70 10.82 -15.23
C VAL A 160 -1.12 9.36 -15.22
N GLU A 161 -1.82 8.95 -16.27
CA GLU A 161 -2.11 7.55 -16.54
C GLU A 161 -1.14 7.02 -17.60
N VAL A 162 -0.58 5.84 -17.33
CA VAL A 162 0.28 5.12 -18.27
C VAL A 162 -0.41 3.79 -18.57
N ALA A 163 -1.06 3.74 -19.73
CA ALA A 163 -1.62 2.51 -20.29
C ALA A 163 -0.70 2.01 -21.42
N LYS A 164 -0.23 0.77 -21.32
CA LYS A 164 0.68 0.16 -22.29
C LYS A 164 0.30 -1.29 -22.56
N VAL A 165 0.56 -1.70 -23.78
CA VAL A 165 0.59 -3.10 -24.21
C VAL A 165 2.05 -3.40 -24.55
N ILE A 166 2.61 -4.42 -23.91
CA ILE A 166 4.03 -4.78 -24.05
C ILE A 166 4.18 -6.26 -24.42
N SER A 167 5.26 -6.59 -25.13
CA SER A 167 5.60 -7.97 -25.49
C SER A 167 7.02 -8.30 -25.03
N PRO A 168 7.26 -8.41 -23.70
CA PRO A 168 8.58 -8.70 -23.15
C PRO A 168 9.04 -10.10 -23.55
N THR A 169 10.33 -10.22 -23.87
CA THR A 169 10.98 -11.49 -24.14
C THR A 169 11.11 -12.33 -22.87
N ALA A 170 11.23 -13.64 -23.01
CA ALA A 170 11.48 -14.57 -21.90
C ALA A 170 12.74 -14.17 -21.10
N GLY A 171 12.65 -14.20 -19.76
CA GLY A 171 13.77 -13.91 -18.86
C GLY A 171 14.21 -12.44 -18.84
N SER A 172 13.37 -11.51 -19.32
CA SER A 172 13.70 -10.08 -19.35
C SER A 172 13.00 -9.31 -18.24
N THR A 173 13.61 -8.18 -17.88
CA THR A 173 12.95 -7.11 -17.10
C THR A 173 12.62 -5.98 -18.06
N THR A 174 11.34 -5.69 -18.24
CA THR A 174 10.87 -4.66 -19.19
C THR A 174 10.24 -3.50 -18.44
N THR A 175 10.77 -2.29 -18.60
CA THR A 175 10.20 -1.07 -18.00
C THR A 175 8.88 -0.70 -18.66
N ILE A 176 7.88 -0.40 -17.83
CA ILE A 176 6.55 -0.01 -18.26
C ILE A 176 6.49 1.51 -18.38
N GLY A 177 6.49 2.00 -19.61
CA GLY A 177 6.54 3.43 -19.87
C GLY A 177 7.94 3.98 -19.63
N LYS A 178 8.03 5.12 -18.95
CA LYS A 178 9.32 5.77 -18.65
C LYS A 178 9.56 5.73 -17.15
N LYS A 179 10.82 5.57 -16.76
CA LYS A 179 11.28 5.86 -15.40
C LYS A 179 10.92 7.30 -15.04
N ILE A 180 10.25 7.47 -13.91
CA ILE A 180 9.79 8.77 -13.40
C ILE A 180 10.92 9.33 -12.55
N ASN A 181 11.53 10.43 -13.01
CA ASN A 181 12.51 11.17 -12.21
C ASN A 181 11.80 12.34 -11.53
N VAL A 182 11.87 12.39 -10.21
CA VAL A 182 11.19 13.40 -9.39
C VAL A 182 12.09 14.63 -9.30
N LYS A 183 11.51 15.82 -9.48
CA LYS A 183 12.28 17.07 -9.35
C LYS A 183 12.50 17.39 -7.88
N ASN A 184 13.58 18.10 -7.60
CA ASN A 184 13.85 18.60 -6.25
C ASN A 184 12.67 19.45 -5.74
N GLY A 185 12.23 19.22 -4.51
CA GLY A 185 11.05 19.88 -3.91
C GLY A 185 9.70 19.31 -4.33
N GLU A 186 9.66 18.26 -5.17
CA GLU A 186 8.44 17.55 -5.54
C GLU A 186 8.46 16.11 -5.01
N LYS A 187 7.30 15.46 -5.06
CA LYS A 187 7.13 14.02 -4.86
C LYS A 187 6.31 13.44 -6.02
N ALA A 188 6.61 12.20 -6.40
CA ALA A 188 5.73 11.38 -7.21
C ALA A 188 5.03 10.35 -6.33
N VAL A 189 3.78 10.02 -6.60
CA VAL A 189 3.02 9.03 -5.82
C VAL A 189 2.34 8.06 -6.77
N LEU A 190 2.63 6.76 -6.65
CA LEU A 190 1.89 5.72 -7.35
C LEU A 190 0.53 5.56 -6.66
N LEU A 191 -0.55 5.65 -7.44
CA LEU A 191 -1.93 5.70 -6.95
C LEU A 191 -2.70 4.42 -7.22
N SER A 192 -2.40 3.74 -8.33
CA SER A 192 -3.03 2.49 -8.69
C SER A 192 -2.26 1.74 -9.76
N ILE A 193 -2.44 0.42 -9.79
CA ILE A 193 -1.90 -0.46 -10.84
C ILE A 193 -2.91 -1.53 -11.20
N GLY A 194 -3.02 -1.85 -12.48
CA GLY A 194 -3.88 -2.92 -12.99
C GLY A 194 -3.20 -3.66 -14.12
N ALA A 195 -3.54 -4.93 -14.24
CA ALA A 195 -3.21 -5.77 -15.40
C ALA A 195 -4.45 -6.60 -15.72
N ASN A 196 -4.77 -6.80 -17.00
CA ASN A 196 -5.99 -7.54 -17.35
C ASN A 196 -5.78 -9.05 -17.19
N ALA A 197 -5.83 -9.55 -15.96
CA ALA A 197 -5.47 -10.93 -15.61
C ALA A 197 -6.38 -11.99 -16.28
N LEU A 198 -7.67 -11.69 -16.49
CA LEU A 198 -8.63 -12.63 -17.10
C LEU A 198 -8.72 -12.49 -18.63
N GLY A 199 -8.46 -11.29 -19.17
CA GLY A 199 -8.52 -11.04 -20.60
C GLY A 199 -7.22 -11.40 -21.35
N TYR A 200 -6.13 -11.68 -20.65
CA TYR A 200 -4.87 -12.08 -21.25
C TYR A 200 -4.83 -13.59 -21.53
N SER A 201 -4.88 -13.95 -22.80
CA SER A 201 -4.85 -15.35 -23.27
C SER A 201 -3.45 -15.91 -23.56
N GLY A 202 -2.39 -15.11 -23.33
CA GLY A 202 -1.02 -15.53 -23.53
C GLY A 202 -0.50 -16.47 -22.44
N PRO A 203 0.72 -17.04 -22.60
CA PRO A 203 1.30 -18.03 -21.67
C PRO A 203 1.84 -17.36 -20.40
N GLY A 204 0.99 -16.60 -19.70
CA GLY A 204 1.29 -16.11 -18.38
C GLY A 204 1.35 -17.28 -17.41
N GLY A 205 2.56 -17.82 -17.23
CA GLY A 205 2.85 -18.78 -16.16
C GLY A 205 2.70 -18.13 -14.79
N ASN A 206 2.85 -18.89 -13.71
CA ASN A 206 2.89 -18.35 -12.34
C ASN A 206 4.18 -17.53 -12.05
N ASP A 207 4.87 -17.09 -13.12
CA ASP A 207 6.22 -16.57 -13.12
C ASP A 207 6.27 -15.17 -13.80
N THR A 208 5.14 -14.47 -13.84
CA THR A 208 5.03 -13.11 -14.37
C THR A 208 4.63 -12.17 -13.25
N TYR A 209 5.48 -11.17 -13.00
CA TYR A 209 5.33 -10.26 -11.90
C TYR A 209 5.41 -8.82 -12.37
N ILE A 210 4.59 -7.98 -11.77
CA ILE A 210 4.68 -6.53 -11.89
C ILE A 210 5.53 -6.06 -10.71
N VAL A 211 6.63 -5.39 -11.01
CA VAL A 211 7.60 -4.96 -10.01
C VAL A 211 7.58 -3.44 -9.91
N ILE A 212 7.49 -2.95 -8.68
CA ILE A 212 7.52 -1.53 -8.35
C ILE A 212 8.83 -1.27 -7.62
N ASN A 213 9.57 -0.26 -8.08
CA ASN A 213 10.79 0.23 -7.46
C ASN A 213 10.67 1.73 -7.23
N ARG A 214 11.19 2.21 -6.11
CA ARG A 214 11.29 3.64 -5.82
C ARG A 214 12.63 3.99 -5.17
N ASP A 215 12.99 5.27 -5.27
CA ASP A 215 14.06 5.94 -4.53
C ASP A 215 15.32 5.10 -4.34
N VAL A 216 16.15 5.02 -5.40
CA VAL A 216 17.48 4.37 -5.43
C VAL A 216 17.63 3.20 -4.44
N SER A 217 16.63 2.33 -4.39
CA SER A 217 16.68 1.13 -3.57
C SER A 217 17.34 0.02 -4.39
N TYR A 218 18.27 -0.71 -3.77
CA TYR A 218 18.83 -1.93 -4.35
C TYR A 218 17.86 -3.12 -4.23
N THR A 219 16.76 -2.97 -3.50
CA THR A 219 15.76 -4.01 -3.30
C THR A 219 14.45 -3.66 -3.98
N THR A 220 13.79 -4.68 -4.53
CA THR A 220 12.43 -4.59 -5.06
C THR A 220 11.49 -4.06 -3.98
N TYR A 221 10.74 -3.01 -4.29
CA TYR A 221 9.85 -2.38 -3.32
C TYR A 221 8.53 -3.16 -3.16
N ALA A 222 7.92 -3.55 -4.28
CA ALA A 222 6.80 -4.49 -4.29
C ALA A 222 6.86 -5.38 -5.53
N LYS A 223 6.43 -6.63 -5.39
CA LYS A 223 6.39 -7.63 -6.48
C LYS A 223 5.03 -8.33 -6.49
N LEU A 224 4.24 -8.04 -7.52
CA LEU A 224 2.84 -8.44 -7.62
C LEU A 224 2.70 -9.57 -8.63
N ASP A 225 2.13 -10.69 -8.22
CA ASP A 225 1.76 -11.77 -9.13
C ASP A 225 0.62 -11.31 -10.05
N TYR A 226 0.88 -11.29 -11.36
CA TYR A 226 -0.11 -10.82 -12.33
C TYR A 226 -1.41 -11.66 -12.28
N LYS A 227 -1.34 -12.96 -11.96
CA LYS A 227 -2.53 -13.82 -11.92
C LYS A 227 -3.45 -13.51 -10.77
N ALA A 228 -2.92 -12.91 -9.70
CA ALA A 228 -3.69 -12.49 -8.55
C ALA A 228 -4.24 -11.06 -8.68
N MET A 229 -3.81 -10.32 -9.69
CA MET A 229 -4.31 -8.97 -9.95
C MET A 229 -5.81 -8.95 -10.29
N PRO A 230 -6.48 -7.83 -10.00
CA PRO A 230 -7.84 -7.57 -10.47
C PRO A 230 -7.92 -7.57 -12.01
N ALA A 231 -9.09 -7.87 -12.58
CA ALA A 231 -9.31 -7.95 -14.02
C ALA A 231 -10.29 -6.89 -14.54
N ASP A 232 -10.67 -6.92 -15.82
CA ASP A 232 -11.71 -6.05 -16.41
C ASP A 232 -11.56 -4.55 -16.12
N GLY A 233 -10.30 -4.08 -16.11
CA GLY A 233 -9.98 -2.66 -15.91
C GLY A 233 -9.98 -2.19 -14.45
N TYR A 234 -10.30 -3.07 -13.49
CA TYR A 234 -10.09 -2.79 -12.08
C TYR A 234 -8.59 -2.63 -11.79
N GLN A 235 -8.26 -1.68 -10.92
CA GLN A 235 -6.89 -1.39 -10.51
C GLN A 235 -6.80 -1.52 -8.99
N LEU A 236 -5.70 -2.09 -8.51
CA LEU A 236 -5.38 -2.16 -7.10
C LEU A 236 -4.95 -0.75 -6.66
N PRO A 237 -5.68 -0.09 -5.74
CA PRO A 237 -5.31 1.23 -5.26
C PRO A 237 -4.07 1.14 -4.37
N MET A 238 -3.27 2.21 -4.33
CA MET A 238 -2.08 2.28 -3.50
C MET A 238 -1.67 3.72 -3.25
N TYR A 239 -0.68 3.89 -2.38
CA TYR A 239 -0.08 5.17 -2.09
C TYR A 239 1.40 4.89 -1.81
N ILE A 240 2.20 4.89 -2.88
CA ILE A 240 3.64 4.69 -2.80
C ILE A 240 4.30 6.00 -3.22
N PRO A 241 4.67 6.87 -2.29
CA PRO A 241 5.39 8.10 -2.61
C PRO A 241 6.86 7.79 -2.98
N ALA A 242 7.47 8.66 -3.77
CA ALA A 242 8.88 8.67 -4.11
C ALA A 242 9.37 10.11 -4.24
N ILE A 243 10.60 10.37 -3.79
CA ILE A 243 11.21 11.72 -3.77
C ILE A 243 12.35 11.89 -4.79
N ASN A 244 12.90 10.78 -5.29
CA ASN A 244 14.00 10.78 -6.27
C ASN A 244 13.56 10.15 -7.58
N GLN A 245 13.07 8.91 -7.53
CA GLN A 245 12.71 8.15 -8.73
C GLN A 245 11.65 7.09 -8.45
N MET A 246 10.88 6.76 -9.48
CA MET A 246 9.93 5.66 -9.46
C MET A 246 9.96 4.91 -10.78
N GLU A 247 9.89 3.59 -10.70
CA GLU A 247 9.89 2.71 -11.86
C GLU A 247 8.92 1.55 -11.65
N VAL A 248 8.18 1.23 -12.70
CA VAL A 248 7.32 0.05 -12.77
C VAL A 248 7.86 -0.81 -13.90
N THR A 249 8.14 -2.08 -13.62
CA THR A 249 8.67 -3.05 -14.59
C THR A 249 7.83 -4.32 -14.60
N VAL A 250 7.97 -5.13 -15.65
CA VAL A 250 7.51 -6.52 -15.68
C VAL A 250 8.71 -7.43 -15.67
N GLU A 251 8.68 -8.43 -14.79
CA GLU A 251 9.60 -9.56 -14.77
C GLU A 251 8.85 -10.82 -15.19
N ASN A 252 9.38 -11.55 -16.16
CA ASN A 252 8.73 -12.74 -16.69
C ASN A 252 9.74 -13.83 -17.08
N THR A 253 9.46 -15.09 -16.72
CA THR A 253 10.25 -16.23 -17.21
C THR A 253 9.86 -16.62 -18.64
N THR A 254 8.57 -16.59 -18.96
CA THR A 254 8.04 -16.92 -20.28
C THR A 254 7.78 -15.65 -21.08
N ALA A 255 8.07 -15.67 -22.39
CA ALA A 255 7.76 -14.53 -23.26
C ALA A 255 6.27 -14.20 -23.24
N LEU A 256 5.96 -12.90 -23.18
CA LEU A 256 4.59 -12.40 -23.20
C LEU A 256 4.31 -11.71 -24.54
N THR A 257 3.06 -11.73 -24.97
CA THR A 257 2.62 -11.09 -26.21
C THR A 257 1.35 -10.32 -25.96
N ASP A 258 1.39 -9.01 -26.24
CA ASP A 258 0.27 -8.11 -26.03
C ASP A 258 -0.21 -8.03 -24.58
N PHE A 259 0.73 -8.02 -23.61
CA PHE A 259 0.45 -7.93 -22.19
C PHE A 259 -0.01 -6.50 -21.80
N PRO A 260 -1.28 -6.31 -21.37
CA PRO A 260 -1.81 -5.00 -21.05
C PRO A 260 -1.57 -4.64 -19.58
N ILE A 261 -1.06 -3.44 -19.35
CA ILE A 261 -0.79 -2.90 -18.02
C ILE A 261 -1.16 -1.42 -17.98
N ILE A 262 -1.76 -1.02 -16.86
CA ILE A 262 -2.14 0.35 -16.56
C ILE A 262 -1.66 0.73 -15.17
N TYR A 263 -1.08 1.92 -15.03
CA TYR A 263 -0.86 2.51 -13.72
C TYR A 263 -1.11 4.01 -13.73
N ARG A 264 -1.40 4.57 -12.56
CA ARG A 264 -1.62 6.00 -12.37
C ARG A 264 -0.65 6.51 -11.31
N TYR A 265 -0.04 7.66 -11.58
CA TYR A 265 0.75 8.37 -10.59
C TYR A 265 0.42 9.85 -10.56
N GLY A 266 0.54 10.45 -9.38
CA GLY A 266 0.39 11.88 -9.16
C GLY A 266 1.75 12.55 -8.91
N ILE A 267 1.88 13.81 -9.31
CA ILE A 267 2.99 14.68 -8.93
C ILE A 267 2.45 15.79 -8.04
N ALA A 268 3.12 16.06 -6.92
CA ALA A 268 2.75 17.10 -5.98
C ALA A 268 3.99 17.77 -5.38
N ASP A 269 3.82 18.95 -4.79
CA ASP A 269 4.88 19.58 -3.99
C ASP A 269 5.16 18.75 -2.73
N LEU A 270 6.42 18.75 -2.32
CA LEU A 270 6.85 18.21 -1.03
C LEU A 270 6.69 19.28 0.05
N THR A 271 5.67 19.13 0.88
CA THR A 271 5.34 20.13 1.91
C THR A 271 6.26 20.02 3.13
N ILE A 272 6.39 21.10 3.92
CA ILE A 272 7.17 21.11 5.17
C ILE A 272 6.66 20.02 6.13
N LEU A 273 5.34 19.85 6.23
CA LEU A 273 4.72 18.81 7.06
C LEU A 273 5.18 17.40 6.68
N GLU A 274 5.31 17.14 5.37
CA GLU A 274 5.78 15.84 4.88
C GLU A 274 7.26 15.65 5.09
N LYS A 275 8.07 16.69 4.88
CA LYS A 275 9.51 16.64 5.21
C LYS A 275 9.71 16.28 6.69
N ILE A 276 8.97 16.92 7.58
CA ILE A 276 8.99 16.62 9.03
C ILE A 276 8.52 15.18 9.29
N ARG A 277 7.34 14.80 8.77
CA ARG A 277 6.73 13.49 8.98
C ARG A 277 7.62 12.33 8.49
N TRP A 278 8.30 12.54 7.36
CA TRP A 278 9.17 11.55 6.73
C TRP A 278 10.63 11.64 7.21
N GLY A 279 10.96 12.58 8.10
CA GLY A 279 12.31 12.78 8.61
C GLY A 279 13.32 13.22 7.54
N LEU A 280 12.86 13.91 6.50
CA LEU A 280 13.70 14.41 5.39
C LEU A 280 14.43 15.70 5.78
N THR A 281 15.24 15.65 6.83
CA THR A 281 15.98 16.80 7.36
C THR A 281 16.96 17.38 6.33
N ASN A 282 17.49 16.56 5.44
CA ASN A 282 18.34 16.99 4.32
C ASN A 282 17.59 17.73 3.19
N GLN A 283 16.26 17.72 3.21
CA GLN A 283 15.39 18.44 2.27
C GLN A 283 14.75 19.69 2.91
N MET A 284 15.00 19.93 4.19
CA MET A 284 14.59 21.14 4.91
C MET A 284 15.58 22.27 4.60
N SER A 285 15.06 23.40 4.12
CA SER A 285 15.82 24.64 4.03
C SER A 285 15.77 25.39 5.36
N THR A 286 16.66 26.37 5.54
CA THR A 286 16.63 27.27 6.71
C THR A 286 15.30 28.02 6.82
N GLU A 287 14.69 28.38 5.69
CA GLU A 287 13.37 29.00 5.67
C GLU A 287 12.27 28.03 6.13
N ASP A 288 12.34 26.76 5.69
CA ASP A 288 11.42 25.72 6.17
C ASP A 288 11.52 25.53 7.69
N ASP A 289 12.72 25.56 8.27
CA ASP A 289 12.93 25.43 9.72
C ASP A 289 12.35 26.60 10.51
N VAL A 290 12.47 27.82 9.97
CA VAL A 290 11.86 29.02 10.58
C VAL A 290 10.35 28.91 10.57
N ILE A 291 9.75 28.53 9.44
CA ILE A 291 8.30 28.33 9.31
C ILE A 291 7.85 27.18 10.23
N ALA A 292 8.60 26.08 10.27
CA ALA A 292 8.30 24.94 11.13
C ALA A 292 8.27 25.31 12.62
N SER A 293 9.16 26.20 13.04
CA SER A 293 9.25 26.69 14.41
C SER A 293 8.15 27.71 14.72
N GLU A 294 7.85 28.63 13.79
CA GLU A 294 6.82 29.67 13.97
C GLU A 294 5.42 29.07 14.15
N TYR A 295 5.12 27.98 13.43
CA TYR A 295 3.81 27.32 13.46
C TYR A 295 3.78 26.03 14.30
N ASP A 296 4.81 25.74 15.09
CA ASP A 296 4.91 24.51 15.90
C ASP A 296 4.64 23.23 15.08
N LEU A 297 5.09 23.18 13.82
CA LEU A 297 4.71 22.13 12.86
C LEU A 297 5.17 20.74 13.30
N HIS A 298 6.30 20.62 14.02
CA HIS A 298 6.79 19.34 14.55
C HIS A 298 5.78 18.69 15.50
N LYS A 299 5.30 19.47 16.46
CA LYS A 299 4.31 19.04 17.47
C LYS A 299 2.97 18.73 16.83
N ALA A 300 2.57 19.53 15.85
CA ALA A 300 1.31 19.31 15.16
C ALA A 300 1.33 18.08 14.23
N VAL A 301 2.48 17.74 13.63
CA VAL A 301 2.68 16.48 12.89
C VAL A 301 2.53 15.28 13.82
N GLU A 302 3.13 15.33 15.02
CA GLU A 302 3.01 14.28 16.04
C GLU A 302 1.56 14.13 16.54
N ALA A 303 0.88 15.26 16.77
CA ALA A 303 -0.52 15.27 17.16
C ALA A 303 -1.48 14.83 16.04
N GLY A 304 -1.08 14.97 14.77
CA GLY A 304 -1.90 14.65 13.60
C GLY A 304 -3.01 15.67 13.32
N VAL A 305 -2.81 16.94 13.72
CA VAL A 305 -3.85 18.00 13.67
C VAL A 305 -3.66 19.03 12.58
N MET A 306 -2.70 18.82 11.69
CA MET A 306 -2.67 19.53 10.42
C MET A 306 -3.05 18.60 9.31
#